data_AF-A0AA41CFM3-F1
#
_entry.id   AF-A0AA41CFM3-F1
#
_cell.length_a   1.000
_cell.length_b   1.000
_cell.length_c   1.000
_cell.angle_alpha   90.00
_cell.angle_beta   90.00
_cell.angle_gamma   90.00
#
_symmetry.space_group_name_H-M   'P 1'
#
loop_
_entity.id
_entity.type
_entity.pdbx_description
1 polymer ?
#
loop_
_entity_poly.entity_id
_entity_poly.type
_entity_poly.pdbx_seq_one_letter_code
_entity_poly.pdbx_strand_id
1 'polypeptide(L)'
;MEGLAAVASISPARSLALSASPAELAWIAALCDAGDDAPRHLEQLQAVLQQGGTFNDAQEWYPFEVIERGASQLQLGHEREFVICVLLWLQALAQGRASILDPSLHLDDRAMDIEALPDALRDAVLDAFTAAGY
;
A
#
# COMPACT_ATOMS: atom_id res chain seq x y z
N MET A 1 -4.95 -10.98 -36.45
CA MET A 1 -4.11 -10.51 -35.34
C MET A 1 -4.85 -9.35 -34.75
N GLU A 2 -5.80 -9.62 -33.87
CA GLU A 2 -6.68 -8.62 -33.26
C GLU A 2 -6.71 -8.87 -31.75
N GLY A 3 -6.63 -7.77 -31.02
CA GLY A 3 -6.13 -7.69 -29.66
C GLY A 3 -7.03 -8.39 -28.67
N LEU A 4 -6.43 -9.33 -27.94
CA LEU A 4 -6.90 -9.67 -26.62
C LEU A 4 -6.53 -8.49 -25.73
N ALA A 5 -7.50 -7.62 -25.44
CA ALA A 5 -7.43 -6.77 -24.27
C ALA A 5 -7.08 -7.69 -23.11
N ALA A 6 -5.88 -7.54 -22.56
CA ALA A 6 -5.50 -8.22 -21.34
C ALA A 6 -6.53 -7.79 -20.29
N VAL A 7 -7.48 -8.67 -20.00
CA VAL A 7 -8.26 -8.58 -18.77
C VAL A 7 -7.19 -8.54 -17.69
N ALA A 8 -6.95 -7.35 -17.15
CA ALA A 8 -5.93 -7.12 -16.14
C ALA A 8 -6.23 -8.12 -15.02
N SER A 9 -5.46 -9.21 -15.01
CA SER A 9 -5.64 -10.26 -14.02
C SER A 9 -5.39 -9.58 -12.68
N ILE A 10 -6.36 -9.65 -11.78
CA ILE A 10 -6.22 -9.04 -10.45
C ILE A 10 -5.05 -9.76 -9.80
N SER A 11 -3.92 -9.06 -9.64
CA SER A 11 -2.77 -9.67 -8.98
C SER A 11 -3.13 -10.05 -7.54
N PRO A 12 -2.56 -11.11 -6.97
CA PRO A 12 -2.74 -11.45 -5.57
C PRO A 12 -2.44 -10.27 -4.64
N ALA A 13 -1.37 -9.52 -4.94
CA ALA A 13 -1.02 -8.27 -4.28
C ALA A 13 -2.18 -7.25 -4.31
N ARG A 14 -2.76 -6.98 -5.48
CA ARG A 14 -3.91 -6.06 -5.57
C ARG A 14 -5.10 -6.56 -4.77
N SER A 15 -5.41 -7.86 -4.84
CA SER A 15 -6.50 -8.45 -4.05
C SER A 15 -6.27 -8.27 -2.55
N LEU A 16 -5.03 -8.46 -2.09
CA LEU A 16 -4.65 -8.28 -0.70
C LEU A 16 -4.83 -6.83 -0.24
N ALA A 17 -4.31 -5.86 -1.00
CA ALA A 17 -4.45 -4.44 -0.68
C ALA A 17 -5.92 -4.00 -0.57
N LEU A 18 -6.78 -4.51 -1.45
CA LEU A 18 -8.22 -4.20 -1.46
C LEU A 18 -9.05 -4.95 -0.42
N SER A 19 -8.45 -5.90 0.29
CA SER A 19 -9.11 -6.70 1.32
C SER A 19 -8.94 -6.13 2.73
N ALA A 20 -8.42 -4.91 2.87
CA ALA A 20 -8.26 -4.27 4.18
C ALA A 20 -9.60 -4.17 4.92
N SER A 21 -9.62 -4.63 6.16
CA SER A 21 -10.77 -4.57 7.04
C SER A 21 -10.94 -3.17 7.61
N PRO A 22 -12.13 -2.83 8.14
CA PRO A 22 -12.33 -1.53 8.79
C PRO A 22 -11.36 -1.24 9.94
N ALA A 23 -10.94 -2.26 10.69
CA ALA A 23 -10.01 -2.12 11.80
C ALA A 23 -8.60 -1.74 11.31
N GLU A 24 -8.14 -2.39 10.25
CA GLU A 24 -6.83 -2.11 9.64
C GLU A 24 -6.82 -0.72 9.01
N LEU A 25 -7.90 -0.32 8.34
CA LEU A 25 -8.01 1.03 7.80
C LEU A 25 -8.01 2.09 8.90
N ALA A 26 -8.71 1.84 10.02
CA ALA A 26 -8.71 2.75 11.15
C ALA A 26 -7.32 2.85 11.80
N TRP A 27 -6.59 1.74 11.89
CA TRP A 27 -5.21 1.73 12.38
C TRP A 27 -4.28 2.53 11.47
N ILE A 28 -4.32 2.27 10.16
CA ILE A 28 -3.51 3.00 9.16
C ILE A 28 -3.82 4.49 9.23
N ALA A 29 -5.09 4.86 9.29
CA ALA A 29 -5.53 6.26 9.37
C ALA A 29 -5.00 6.99 10.61
N ALA A 30 -4.71 6.26 11.70
CA ALA A 30 -4.22 6.81 12.96
C ALA A 30 -2.69 6.93 13.02
N LEU A 31 -1.93 6.53 11.99
CA LEU A 31 -0.47 6.63 11.97
C LEU A 31 0.06 8.08 11.97
N CYS A 32 -0.80 9.04 11.63
CA CYS A 32 -0.53 10.46 11.84
C CYS A 32 -1.12 10.92 13.18
N ASP A 33 -0.27 11.01 14.21
CA ASP A 33 -0.61 11.47 15.57
C ASP A 33 -1.01 12.98 15.66
N ALA A 34 -0.98 13.71 14.54
CA ALA A 34 -1.19 15.15 14.54
C ALA A 34 -2.67 15.54 14.42
N GLY A 35 -3.49 15.25 15.43
CA GLY A 35 -4.81 15.89 15.63
C GLY A 35 -6.03 15.16 15.02
N ASP A 36 -7.04 15.93 14.61
CA ASP A 36 -8.38 15.47 14.18
C ASP A 36 -8.43 14.94 12.72
N ASP A 37 -7.28 14.61 12.13
CA ASP A 37 -7.17 14.25 10.71
C ASP A 37 -7.35 12.76 10.42
N ALA A 38 -7.26 11.88 11.43
CA ALA A 38 -7.47 10.44 11.27
C ALA A 38 -8.83 10.08 10.62
N PRO A 39 -9.97 10.70 10.98
CA PRO A 39 -11.24 10.48 10.27
C PRO A 39 -11.16 10.80 8.78
N ARG A 40 -10.42 11.84 8.40
CA ARG A 40 -10.23 12.24 6.99
C ARG A 40 -9.36 11.23 6.24
N HIS A 41 -8.28 10.76 6.85
CA HIS A 41 -7.49 9.66 6.29
C HIS A 41 -8.32 8.39 6.12
N LEU A 42 -9.15 8.04 7.10
CA LEU A 42 -10.02 6.87 7.05
C LEU A 42 -11.02 6.96 5.89
N GLU A 43 -11.70 8.10 5.74
CA GLU A 43 -12.62 8.33 4.62
C GLU A 43 -11.89 8.16 3.27
N GLN A 44 -10.71 8.76 3.13
CA GLN A 44 -9.96 8.70 1.88
C GLN A 44 -9.35 7.31 1.61
N LEU A 45 -8.94 6.56 2.63
CA LEU A 45 -8.53 5.16 2.50
C LEU A 45 -9.67 4.30 1.96
N GLN A 46 -10.88 4.46 2.51
CA GLN A 46 -12.07 3.75 2.02
C GLN A 46 -12.36 4.12 0.56
N ALA A 47 -12.23 5.41 0.21
CA ALA A 47 -12.39 5.86 -1.16
C ALA A 47 -11.36 5.24 -2.11
N VAL A 48 -10.08 5.14 -1.71
CA VAL A 48 -9.03 4.46 -2.49
C VAL A 48 -9.39 2.99 -2.71
N LEU A 49 -9.89 2.27 -1.70
CA LEU A 49 -10.32 0.87 -1.88
C LEU A 49 -11.50 0.75 -2.85
N GLN A 50 -12.49 1.64 -2.74
CA GLN A 50 -13.64 1.69 -3.66
C GLN A 50 -13.19 2.02 -5.11
N GLN A 51 -12.10 2.77 -5.26
CA GLN A 51 -11.45 3.08 -6.55
C GLN A 51 -10.51 1.95 -7.03
N GLY A 52 -10.50 0.80 -6.35
CA GLY A 52 -9.66 -0.34 -6.69
C GLY A 52 -8.17 -0.09 -6.48
N GLY A 53 -7.82 0.76 -5.50
CA GLY A 53 -6.43 1.11 -5.13
C GLY A 53 -5.85 2.26 -5.94
N THR A 54 -6.64 2.85 -6.84
CA THR A 54 -6.23 3.98 -7.68
C THR A 54 -6.35 5.27 -6.88
N PHE A 55 -5.39 6.18 -7.06
CA PHE A 55 -5.37 7.49 -6.41
C PHE A 55 -5.79 8.57 -7.40
N ASN A 56 -6.49 9.57 -6.90
CA ASN A 56 -6.82 10.80 -7.61
C ASN A 56 -6.17 12.02 -6.95
N ASP A 57 -6.33 13.20 -7.57
CA ASP A 57 -5.70 14.45 -7.12
C ASP A 57 -6.15 14.88 -5.71
N ALA A 58 -7.38 14.57 -5.31
CA ALA A 58 -7.86 14.89 -3.96
C ALA A 58 -7.13 14.09 -2.87
N GLN A 59 -6.44 13.01 -3.26
CA GLN A 59 -5.80 12.08 -2.35
C GLN A 59 -4.30 12.30 -2.18
N GLU A 60 -3.76 13.43 -2.69
CA GLU A 60 -2.33 13.78 -2.62
C GLU A 60 -1.75 13.67 -1.20
N TRP A 61 -2.45 14.21 -0.22
CA TRP A 61 -2.05 14.16 1.20
C TRP A 61 -2.83 13.11 1.99
N TYR A 62 -4.15 13.05 1.77
CA TYR A 62 -5.07 12.14 2.44
C TYR A 62 -5.55 11.08 1.44
N PRO A 63 -5.10 9.82 1.45
CA PRO A 63 -4.46 9.14 2.56
C PRO A 63 -2.97 8.84 2.33
N PHE A 64 -2.35 9.42 1.31
CA PHE A 64 -1.03 8.97 0.88
C PHE A 64 0.05 9.12 1.97
N GLU A 65 -0.01 10.17 2.80
CA GLU A 65 0.95 10.36 3.90
C GLU A 65 0.94 9.17 4.89
N VAL A 66 -0.23 8.72 5.31
CA VAL A 66 -0.33 7.58 6.26
C VAL A 66 0.01 6.26 5.59
N ILE A 67 -0.18 6.15 4.27
CA ILE A 67 0.26 4.98 3.50
C ILE A 67 1.78 4.93 3.43
N GLU A 68 2.45 6.03 3.11
CA GLU A 68 3.93 6.10 3.14
C GLU A 68 4.46 5.80 4.55
N ARG A 69 3.80 6.34 5.59
CA ARG A 69 4.20 6.10 6.97
C ARG A 69 4.01 4.64 7.39
N GLY A 70 2.90 4.00 7.00
CA GLY A 70 2.68 2.59 7.27
C GLY A 70 3.60 1.68 6.46
N ALA A 71 4.03 2.11 5.28
CA ALA A 71 5.00 1.39 4.46
C ALA A 71 6.42 1.52 5.02
N SER A 72 6.77 2.60 5.72
CA SER A 72 8.14 2.83 6.20
C SER A 72 8.55 2.01 7.42
N GLN A 73 7.58 1.50 8.20
CA GLN A 73 7.87 0.80 9.44
C GLN A 73 6.92 -0.38 9.69
N LEU A 74 7.49 -1.58 9.84
CA LEU A 74 6.78 -2.73 10.36
C LEU A 74 6.57 -2.61 11.87
N GLN A 75 5.33 -2.82 12.33
CA GLN A 75 4.99 -2.92 13.75
C GLN A 75 4.48 -4.33 14.07
N LEU A 76 4.91 -4.89 15.20
CA LEU A 76 4.55 -6.25 15.62
C LEU A 76 3.03 -6.37 15.80
N GLY A 77 2.42 -7.36 15.17
CA GLY A 77 0.98 -7.59 15.19
C GLY A 77 0.19 -6.75 14.17
N HIS A 78 0.89 -5.93 13.36
CA HIS A 78 0.33 -5.11 12.28
C HIS A 78 1.03 -5.39 10.94
N GLU A 79 1.46 -6.65 10.74
CA GLU A 79 2.14 -7.10 9.52
C GLU A 79 1.28 -6.89 8.29
N ARG A 80 -0.05 -7.07 8.40
CA ARG A 80 -0.94 -6.96 7.27
C ARG A 80 -1.18 -5.51 6.87
N GLU A 81 -1.29 -4.60 7.84
CA GLU A 81 -1.39 -3.16 7.62
C GLU A 81 -0.12 -2.62 6.95
N PHE A 82 1.06 -3.06 7.41
CA PHE A 82 2.33 -2.76 6.74
C PHE A 82 2.30 -3.19 5.27
N VAL A 83 1.93 -4.45 4.99
CA VAL A 83 1.87 -4.95 3.61
C VAL A 83 0.83 -4.21 2.78
N ILE A 84 -0.36 -3.94 3.32
CA ILE A 84 -1.39 -3.13 2.63
C ILE A 84 -0.81 -1.76 2.24
N CYS A 85 -0.10 -1.09 3.15
CA CYS A 85 0.52 0.19 2.87
C CYS A 85 1.60 0.09 1.79
N VAL A 86 2.49 -0.90 1.85
CA VAL A 86 3.52 -1.11 0.80
C VAL A 86 2.87 -1.33 -0.57
N LEU A 87 1.82 -2.14 -0.65
CA LEU A 87 1.14 -2.45 -1.91
C LEU A 87 0.40 -1.24 -2.50
N LEU A 88 -0.29 -0.47 -1.66
CA LEU A 88 -0.95 0.77 -2.09
C LEU A 88 0.08 1.84 -2.49
N TRP A 89 1.20 1.90 -1.79
CA TRP A 89 2.31 2.79 -2.11
C TRP A 89 2.93 2.47 -3.48
N LEU A 90 3.28 1.20 -3.75
CA LEU A 90 3.79 0.77 -5.05
C LEU A 90 2.80 1.05 -6.18
N GLN A 91 1.50 0.86 -5.92
CA GLN A 91 0.45 1.21 -6.88
C GLN A 91 0.39 2.72 -7.15
N ALA A 92 0.59 3.57 -6.14
CA ALA A 92 0.68 5.02 -6.31
C ALA A 92 1.92 5.44 -7.11
N LEU A 93 3.08 4.81 -6.88
CA LEU A 93 4.30 5.05 -7.65
C LEU A 93 4.11 4.69 -9.13
N ALA A 94 3.45 3.58 -9.42
CA ALA A 94 3.10 3.18 -10.78
C ALA A 94 2.17 4.20 -11.48
N GLN A 95 1.44 5.03 -10.72
CA GLN A 95 0.64 6.15 -11.22
C GLN A 95 1.44 7.45 -11.38
N GLY A 96 2.76 7.41 -11.16
CA GLY A 96 3.65 8.57 -11.27
C GLY A 96 3.62 9.49 -10.06
N ARG A 97 3.05 9.04 -8.93
CA ARG A 97 3.03 9.84 -7.70
C ARG A 97 4.43 9.90 -7.08
N ALA A 98 4.83 11.10 -6.66
CA ALA A 98 6.07 11.29 -5.92
C ALA A 98 5.96 10.70 -4.51
N SER A 99 7.06 10.15 -4.02
CA SER A 99 7.17 9.62 -2.66
C SER A 99 8.45 10.11 -2.00
N ILE A 100 8.42 10.20 -0.67
CA ILE A 100 9.63 10.46 0.13
C ILE A 100 10.47 9.20 0.35
N LEU A 101 9.89 8.02 0.11
CA LEU A 101 10.58 6.74 0.20
C LEU A 101 11.17 6.38 -1.17
N ASP A 102 12.38 5.82 -1.16
CA ASP A 102 12.99 5.22 -2.35
C ASP A 102 12.68 3.72 -2.37
N PRO A 103 12.02 3.18 -3.41
CA PRO A 103 11.64 1.76 -3.47
C PRO A 103 12.80 0.78 -3.47
N SER A 104 13.92 1.13 -4.10
CA SER A 104 15.09 0.25 -4.16
C SER A 104 15.77 0.20 -2.79
N LEU A 105 15.94 1.36 -2.16
CA LEU A 105 16.49 1.41 -0.80
C LEU A 105 15.53 0.79 0.23
N HIS A 106 14.21 0.93 0.04
CA HIS A 106 13.22 0.39 0.96
C HIS A 106 13.28 -1.14 1.03
N LEU A 107 13.41 -1.82 -0.12
CA LEU A 107 13.62 -3.27 -0.17
C LEU A 107 14.84 -3.69 0.64
N ASP A 108 15.98 -3.02 0.43
CA ASP A 108 17.23 -3.34 1.10
C ASP A 108 17.15 -3.05 2.61
N ASP A 109 16.67 -1.86 2.98
CA ASP A 109 16.57 -1.42 4.37
C ASP A 109 15.61 -2.29 5.18
N ARG A 110 14.58 -2.86 4.53
CA ARG A 110 13.54 -3.69 5.17
C ARG A 110 13.65 -5.17 4.86
N ALA A 111 14.74 -5.64 4.24
CA ALA A 111 14.88 -7.04 3.82
C ALA A 111 14.59 -8.03 4.96
N MET A 112 15.17 -7.82 6.15
CA MET A 112 14.92 -8.68 7.31
C MET A 112 13.48 -8.62 7.82
N ASP A 113 12.85 -7.44 7.80
CA ASP A 113 11.46 -7.28 8.21
C ASP A 113 10.53 -8.02 7.24
N ILE A 114 10.80 -7.91 5.94
CA ILE A 114 10.05 -8.58 4.86
C ILE A 114 10.25 -10.10 4.95
N GLU A 115 11.46 -10.58 5.20
CA GLU A 115 11.75 -12.01 5.37
C GLU A 115 10.99 -12.62 6.56
N ALA A 116 10.81 -11.86 7.64
CA ALA A 116 10.12 -12.27 8.86
C ALA A 116 8.58 -12.26 8.75
N LEU A 117 8.02 -11.71 7.66
CA LEU A 117 6.57 -11.73 7.43
C LEU A 117 6.07 -13.18 7.24
N PRO A 118 4.79 -13.45 7.57
CA PRO A 118 4.12 -14.66 7.13
C PRO A 118 4.27 -14.87 5.63
N ASP A 119 4.49 -16.12 5.19
CA ASP A 119 4.86 -16.45 3.80
C ASP A 119 3.97 -15.77 2.75
N ALA A 120 2.65 -15.83 2.92
CA ALA A 120 1.71 -15.21 1.99
C ALA A 120 1.82 -13.68 1.89
N LEU A 121 2.20 -13.01 2.99
CA LEU A 121 2.41 -11.56 3.02
C LEU A 121 3.76 -11.18 2.41
N ARG A 122 4.81 -11.95 2.73
CA ARG A 122 6.14 -11.79 2.13
C ARG A 122 6.08 -11.92 0.61
N ASP A 123 5.49 -13.01 0.12
CA ASP A 123 5.41 -13.30 -1.31
C ASP A 123 4.64 -12.20 -2.04
N ALA A 124 3.54 -11.70 -1.46
CA ALA A 124 2.78 -10.60 -2.04
C ALA A 124 3.60 -9.30 -2.17
N VAL A 125 4.45 -8.98 -1.19
CA VAL A 125 5.34 -7.81 -1.23
C VAL A 125 6.41 -7.99 -2.31
N LEU A 126 7.12 -9.12 -2.31
CA LEU A 126 8.19 -9.39 -3.28
C LEU A 126 7.67 -9.42 -4.73
N ASP A 127 6.51 -10.03 -4.95
CA ASP A 127 5.84 -10.04 -6.25
C ASP A 127 5.49 -8.61 -6.70
N ALA A 128 5.03 -7.77 -5.78
CA ALA A 128 4.66 -6.38 -6.09
C ALA A 128 5.87 -5.52 -6.46
N PHE A 129 6.98 -5.65 -5.74
CA PHE A 129 8.23 -4.96 -6.09
C PHE A 129 8.79 -5.43 -7.43
N THR A 130 8.82 -6.75 -7.65
CA THR A 130 9.24 -7.33 -8.93
C THR A 130 8.38 -6.81 -10.08
N ALA A 131 7.06 -6.75 -9.90
CA ALA A 131 6.13 -6.23 -10.90
C ALA A 131 6.30 -4.71 -11.15
N ALA A 132 6.73 -3.97 -10.12
CA ALA A 132 7.05 -2.55 -10.23
C ALA A 132 8.44 -2.27 -10.84
N GLY A 133 9.28 -3.30 -10.98
CA GLY A 133 10.60 -3.21 -11.61
C GLY A 133 11.72 -2.81 -10.65
N TYR A 134 11.56 -3.09 -9.36
CA TYR A 134 12.58 -2.92 -8.32
C TYR A 134 13.17 -4.27 -7.91
#